data_AF-A0A1M4WCG3-F1
#
_entry.id   AF-A0A1M4WCG3-F1
#
_cell.length_a   1.000
_cell.length_b   1.000
_cell.length_c   1.000
_cell.angle_alpha   90.00
_cell.angle_beta   90.00
_cell.angle_gamma   90.00
#
_symmetry.space_group_name_H-M   'P 1'
#
loop_
_entity.id
_entity.type
_entity.pdbx_description
1 polymer ?
#
loop_
_entity_poly.entity_id
_entity_poly.type
_entity_poly.pdbx_seq_one_letter_code
_entity_poly.pdbx_strand_id
1 'polypeptide(L)'
;MDRRKYRRLFVFFLVIIILNFFKFVVVTNNYIYIFNPSLYPKFDLIADNSFFEGYDIYKNFNIKKNILIKLTNWGYVFTVNISKNKNVLALSNNFFIIYENNLKTYNVEESVIFSQFNIESEELKNSLLFLKAFGISFPEELYIFENSFNQSFFLPQNYIFLRKNDLKNGVLIHELSHYTFGYIIKRKNEKDLWPEIICEAIRLKYLYYYNKDLYNSILNKKKKENNTYSQIIKYPILLDDFENFITIFIKKFHNTLISDNDFFIFYRNFERRESN
;
A
#
# COMPACT_ATOMS: atom_id res chain seq x y z
N MET A 1 -13.92 32.66 -42.06
CA MET A 1 -13.66 31.32 -41.49
C MET A 1 -14.92 30.47 -41.68
N ASP A 2 -14.83 29.31 -42.32
CA ASP A 2 -16.00 28.50 -42.68
C ASP A 2 -16.67 27.87 -41.43
N ARG A 3 -17.89 28.31 -41.11
CA ARG A 3 -18.67 27.85 -39.94
C ARG A 3 -18.86 26.34 -39.92
N ARG A 4 -18.91 25.67 -41.09
CA ARG A 4 -19.05 24.21 -41.17
C ARG A 4 -17.78 23.50 -40.71
N LYS A 5 -16.61 24.03 -41.07
CA LYS A 5 -15.31 23.51 -40.65
C LYS A 5 -15.13 23.63 -39.14
N TYR A 6 -15.52 24.78 -38.56
CA TYR A 6 -15.50 24.98 -37.11
C TYR A 6 -16.44 24.03 -36.37
N ARG A 7 -17.67 23.82 -36.87
CA ARG A 7 -18.62 22.87 -36.26
C ARG A 7 -18.10 21.43 -36.26
N ARG A 8 -17.46 20.99 -37.35
CA ARG A 8 -16.85 19.65 -37.45
C ARG A 8 -15.70 19.48 -36.46
N LEU A 9 -14.82 20.49 -36.36
CA LEU A 9 -13.75 20.52 -35.35
C LEU A 9 -14.32 20.46 -33.93
N PHE A 10 -15.33 21.26 -33.62
CA PHE A 10 -15.96 21.27 -32.30
C PHE A 10 -16.59 19.92 -31.94
N VAL A 11 -17.35 19.30 -32.84
CA VAL A 11 -17.93 17.97 -32.61
C VAL A 11 -16.84 16.91 -32.45
N PHE A 12 -15.77 16.98 -33.24
CA PHE A 12 -14.62 16.07 -33.11
C PHE A 12 -13.96 16.19 -31.73
N PHE A 13 -13.70 17.40 -31.25
CA PHE A 13 -13.18 17.63 -29.90
C PHE A 13 -14.17 17.18 -28.82
N LEU A 14 -15.48 17.41 -29.01
CA LEU A 14 -16.51 16.95 -28.07
C LEU A 14 -16.51 15.42 -27.94
N VAL A 15 -16.43 14.70 -29.07
CA VAL A 15 -16.35 13.23 -29.07
C VAL A 15 -15.06 12.74 -28.40
N ILE A 16 -13.92 13.38 -28.65
CA ILE A 16 -12.66 13.07 -27.95
C ILE A 16 -12.81 13.28 -26.44
N ILE A 17 -13.40 14.40 -26.03
CA ILE A 17 -13.63 14.72 -24.62
C ILE A 17 -14.49 13.62 -23.99
N ILE A 18 -15.64 13.32 -24.60
CA ILE A 18 -16.57 12.26 -24.19
C ILE A 18 -15.83 10.92 -24.06
N LEU A 19 -15.11 10.45 -25.09
CA LEU A 19 -14.39 9.16 -25.05
C LEU A 19 -13.34 9.08 -23.94
N ASN A 20 -12.74 10.21 -23.53
CA ASN A 20 -11.80 10.21 -22.41
C ASN A 20 -12.47 10.03 -21.03
N PHE A 21 -13.79 10.18 -20.92
CA PHE A 21 -14.58 9.97 -19.70
C PHE A 21 -15.29 8.60 -19.64
N PHE A 22 -15.52 7.94 -20.77
CA PHE A 22 -16.24 6.65 -20.83
C PHE A 22 -15.29 5.47 -20.61
N LYS A 23 -14.83 5.26 -19.38
CA LYS A 23 -14.03 4.08 -19.00
C LYS A 23 -14.87 3.14 -18.14
N PHE A 24 -14.87 1.85 -18.49
CA PHE A 24 -15.67 0.85 -17.81
C PHE A 24 -14.85 -0.37 -17.46
N VAL A 25 -15.04 -0.87 -16.24
CA VAL A 25 -14.56 -2.17 -15.81
C VAL A 25 -15.79 -3.03 -15.56
N VAL A 26 -15.97 -4.07 -16.36
CA VAL A 26 -17.01 -5.07 -16.11
C VAL A 26 -16.39 -6.23 -15.38
N VAL A 27 -16.83 -6.46 -14.16
CA VAL A 27 -16.37 -7.56 -13.32
C VAL A 27 -17.42 -8.65 -13.36
N THR A 28 -17.01 -9.85 -13.73
CA THR A 28 -17.80 -11.07 -13.67
C THR A 28 -17.24 -12.01 -12.62
N ASN A 29 -17.85 -13.19 -12.49
CA ASN A 29 -17.32 -14.19 -11.58
C ASN A 29 -15.88 -14.62 -11.90
N ASN A 30 -15.54 -14.75 -13.18
CA ASN A 30 -14.27 -15.35 -13.60
C ASN A 30 -13.37 -14.38 -14.36
N TYR A 31 -13.92 -13.27 -14.83
CA TYR A 31 -13.22 -12.34 -15.72
C TYR A 31 -13.46 -10.90 -15.33
N ILE A 32 -12.43 -10.10 -15.57
CA ILE A 32 -12.53 -8.64 -15.62
C ILE A 32 -12.37 -8.22 -17.06
N TYR A 33 -13.24 -7.33 -17.52
CA TYR A 33 -13.16 -6.70 -18.82
C TYR A 33 -12.92 -5.21 -18.59
N ILE A 34 -11.79 -4.72 -19.05
CA ILE A 34 -11.44 -3.30 -19.02
C ILE A 34 -11.72 -2.74 -20.41
N PHE A 35 -12.53 -1.70 -20.46
CA PHE A 35 -12.77 -0.90 -21.67
C PHE A 35 -12.39 0.56 -21.39
N ASN A 36 -11.35 1.02 -22.06
CA ASN A 36 -10.76 2.34 -21.89
C ASN A 36 -10.53 2.98 -23.28
N PRO A 37 -11.54 3.60 -23.91
CA PRO A 37 -11.43 4.20 -25.23
C PRO A 37 -10.70 5.56 -25.24
N SER A 38 -10.01 5.91 -24.14
CA SER A 38 -9.23 7.14 -24.07
C SER A 38 -8.09 7.14 -25.08
N LEU A 39 -7.62 8.33 -25.45
CA LEU A 39 -6.46 8.48 -26.36
C LEU A 39 -5.19 7.85 -25.79
N TYR A 40 -5.11 7.70 -24.46
CA TYR A 40 -4.02 7.06 -23.77
C TYR A 40 -4.57 6.01 -22.79
N PRO A 41 -4.89 4.81 -23.29
CA PRO A 41 -5.70 3.83 -22.58
C PRO A 41 -4.90 3.03 -21.54
N LYS A 42 -4.18 3.76 -20.69
CA LYS A 42 -3.33 3.17 -19.66
C LYS A 42 -4.14 2.70 -18.45
N PHE A 43 -3.80 1.52 -17.97
CA PHE A 43 -4.24 0.97 -16.69
C PHE A 43 -3.10 0.18 -16.05
N ASP A 44 -3.13 0.14 -14.71
CA ASP A 44 -2.25 -0.68 -13.91
C ASP A 44 -3.07 -1.77 -13.23
N LEU A 45 -2.56 -3.00 -13.23
CA LEU A 45 -3.22 -4.17 -12.67
C LEU A 45 -2.22 -4.96 -11.83
N ILE A 46 -2.56 -5.23 -10.59
CA ILE A 46 -1.92 -6.30 -9.80
C ILE A 46 -2.90 -7.46 -9.78
N ALA A 47 -2.50 -8.55 -10.42
CA ALA A 47 -3.25 -9.79 -10.47
C ALA A 47 -2.26 -10.94 -10.52
N ASP A 48 -2.56 -12.00 -9.78
CA ASP A 48 -1.66 -13.14 -9.61
C ASP A 48 -0.26 -12.67 -9.13
N ASN A 49 0.82 -13.34 -9.52
CA ASN A 49 2.19 -12.99 -9.11
C ASN A 49 2.78 -11.82 -9.93
N SER A 50 1.94 -11.00 -10.55
CA SER A 50 2.35 -10.09 -11.62
C SER A 50 1.73 -8.70 -11.49
N PHE A 51 2.57 -7.71 -11.80
CA PHE A 51 2.15 -6.34 -12.08
C PHE A 51 2.11 -6.16 -13.59
N PHE A 52 1.01 -5.61 -14.10
CA PHE A 52 0.84 -5.30 -15.51
C PHE A 52 0.54 -3.82 -15.67
N GLU A 53 1.35 -3.15 -16.49
CA GLU A 53 1.04 -1.84 -17.05
C GLU A 53 0.57 -2.06 -18.49
N GLY A 54 -0.70 -1.78 -18.75
CA GLY A 54 -1.32 -2.03 -20.05
C GLY A 54 -1.68 -0.75 -20.78
N TYR A 55 -1.63 -0.80 -22.11
CA TYR A 55 -2.00 0.29 -23.02
C TYR A 55 -3.01 -0.22 -24.06
N ASP A 56 -4.15 -0.72 -23.58
CA ASP A 56 -5.15 -1.37 -24.42
C ASP A 56 -6.52 -0.70 -24.23
N ILE A 57 -7.21 -0.44 -25.36
CA ILE A 57 -8.61 0.04 -25.34
C ILE A 57 -9.52 -1.03 -24.72
N TYR A 58 -9.23 -2.29 -24.98
CA TYR A 58 -9.98 -3.41 -24.43
C TYR A 58 -9.02 -4.49 -23.97
N LYS A 59 -9.20 -4.97 -22.74
CA LYS A 59 -8.45 -6.10 -22.19
C LYS A 59 -9.33 -6.95 -21.30
N ASN A 60 -9.06 -8.24 -21.26
CA ASN A 60 -9.67 -9.12 -20.29
C ASN A 60 -8.62 -9.84 -19.44
N PHE A 61 -9.00 -10.18 -18.21
CA PHE A 61 -8.15 -10.87 -17.24
C PHE A 61 -8.97 -11.91 -16.49
N ASN A 62 -8.35 -13.05 -16.19
CA ASN A 62 -8.96 -14.06 -15.32
C ASN A 62 -8.87 -13.62 -13.85
N ILE A 63 -9.96 -13.81 -13.10
CA ILE A 63 -10.04 -13.58 -11.66
C ILE A 63 -9.81 -14.90 -10.93
N LYS A 64 -8.54 -15.24 -10.71
CA LYS A 64 -8.16 -16.41 -9.90
C LYS A 64 -8.01 -16.08 -8.42
N LYS A 65 -7.61 -14.85 -8.11
CA LYS A 65 -7.31 -14.36 -6.76
C LYS A 65 -7.78 -12.92 -6.62
N ASN A 66 -7.42 -12.28 -5.51
CA ASN A 66 -7.65 -10.86 -5.33
C ASN A 66 -6.91 -10.06 -6.41
N ILE A 67 -7.56 -9.01 -6.88
CA ILE A 67 -7.08 -8.16 -7.95
C ILE A 67 -7.18 -6.71 -7.53
N LEU A 68 -6.17 -5.94 -7.91
CA LEU A 68 -6.12 -4.50 -7.73
C LEU A 68 -6.01 -3.82 -9.09
N ILE A 69 -6.90 -2.89 -9.38
CA ILE A 69 -6.94 -2.14 -10.64
C ILE A 69 -6.85 -0.66 -10.36
N LYS A 70 -5.96 0.01 -11.10
CA LYS A 70 -5.89 1.46 -11.19
C LYS A 70 -6.06 1.89 -12.64
N LEU A 71 -7.05 2.73 -12.90
CA LEU A 71 -7.21 3.40 -14.19
C LEU A 71 -6.51 4.76 -14.16
N THR A 72 -6.01 5.20 -15.31
CA THR A 72 -5.37 6.52 -15.43
C THR A 72 -6.29 7.70 -15.12
N ASN A 73 -7.57 7.60 -15.50
CA ASN A 73 -8.59 8.61 -15.20
C ASN A 73 -9.83 7.93 -14.63
N TRP A 74 -10.86 8.71 -14.33
CA TRP A 74 -12.17 8.22 -13.91
C TRP A 74 -12.68 7.07 -14.78
N GLY A 75 -13.14 6.00 -14.14
CA GLY A 75 -13.95 4.96 -14.74
C GLY A 75 -15.03 4.45 -13.79
N TYR A 76 -15.97 3.70 -14.35
CA TYR A 76 -17.04 3.07 -13.59
C TYR A 76 -16.82 1.55 -13.55
N VAL A 77 -17.21 0.94 -12.44
CA VAL A 77 -17.23 -0.51 -12.33
C VAL A 77 -18.65 -1.01 -12.37
N PHE A 78 -18.90 -2.00 -13.22
CA PHE A 78 -20.15 -2.73 -13.27
C PHE A 78 -19.89 -4.17 -12.86
N THR A 79 -20.77 -4.71 -12.04
CA THR A 79 -20.74 -6.10 -11.61
C THR A 79 -21.83 -6.87 -12.35
N VAL A 80 -21.45 -7.98 -12.98
CA VAL A 80 -22.38 -8.82 -13.76
C VAL A 80 -22.16 -10.28 -13.37
N ASN A 81 -23.20 -10.93 -12.84
CA ASN A 81 -23.14 -12.35 -12.44
C ASN A 81 -21.97 -12.68 -11.49
N ILE A 82 -21.71 -11.81 -10.52
CA ILE A 82 -20.72 -12.07 -9.46
C ILE A 82 -21.37 -12.93 -8.37
N SER A 83 -20.68 -13.98 -7.96
CA SER A 83 -21.08 -14.85 -6.85
C SER A 83 -21.04 -14.09 -5.52
N LYS A 84 -21.83 -14.55 -4.54
CA LYS A 84 -21.82 -14.00 -3.18
C LYS A 84 -20.44 -14.05 -2.48
N ASN A 85 -19.52 -14.85 -3.01
CA ASN A 85 -18.18 -15.05 -2.47
C ASN A 85 -17.15 -14.07 -3.06
N LYS A 86 -17.55 -13.13 -3.91
CA LYS A 86 -16.66 -12.10 -4.46
C LYS A 86 -17.26 -10.72 -4.26
N ASN A 87 -16.41 -9.81 -3.82
CA ASN A 87 -16.76 -8.42 -3.60
C ASN A 87 -15.93 -7.52 -4.51
N VAL A 88 -16.52 -6.37 -4.85
CA VAL A 88 -15.87 -5.32 -5.61
C VAL A 88 -15.97 -4.04 -4.81
N LEU A 89 -14.83 -3.45 -4.51
CA LEU A 89 -14.70 -2.24 -3.70
C LEU A 89 -14.08 -1.14 -4.55
N ALA A 90 -14.78 -0.02 -4.66
CA ALA A 90 -14.26 1.19 -5.29
C ALA A 90 -13.67 2.10 -4.20
N LEU A 91 -12.34 2.24 -4.18
CA LEU A 91 -11.65 3.16 -3.26
C LEU A 91 -11.70 4.59 -3.75
N SER A 92 -11.69 4.76 -5.06
CA SER A 92 -11.87 6.03 -5.73
C SER A 92 -12.51 5.78 -7.10
N ASN A 93 -12.79 6.88 -7.80
CA ASN A 93 -13.27 6.88 -9.18
C ASN A 93 -12.36 6.17 -10.19
N ASN A 94 -11.13 5.79 -9.82
CA ASN A 94 -10.20 5.13 -10.73
C ASN A 94 -9.43 3.99 -10.07
N PHE A 95 -9.86 3.52 -8.91
CA PHE A 95 -9.10 2.56 -8.12
C PHE A 95 -10.03 1.54 -7.46
N PHE A 96 -9.81 0.27 -7.76
CA PHE A 96 -10.76 -0.80 -7.46
C PHE A 96 -10.04 -2.04 -6.92
N ILE A 97 -10.62 -2.66 -5.90
CA ILE A 97 -10.22 -3.96 -5.36
C ILE A 97 -11.32 -4.96 -5.67
N ILE A 98 -10.92 -6.12 -6.19
CA ILE A 98 -11.80 -7.27 -6.35
C ILE A 98 -11.22 -8.38 -5.49
N TYR A 99 -12.01 -8.90 -4.56
CA TYR A 99 -11.50 -9.85 -3.56
C TYR A 99 -12.52 -10.93 -3.22
N GLU A 100 -12.03 -12.05 -2.71
CA GLU A 100 -12.87 -13.11 -2.18
C GLU A 100 -13.43 -12.75 -0.80
N ASN A 101 -14.73 -12.94 -0.60
CA ASN A 101 -15.44 -12.62 0.63
C ASN A 101 -15.28 -13.73 1.69
N ASN A 102 -14.04 -14.05 2.04
CA ASN A 102 -13.63 -15.04 3.04
C ASN A 102 -12.92 -14.37 4.23
N LEU A 103 -13.32 -13.14 4.55
CA LEU A 103 -12.74 -12.35 5.63
C LEU A 103 -13.15 -12.90 7.00
N LYS A 104 -12.16 -13.07 7.86
CA LYS A 104 -12.33 -13.30 9.31
C LYS A 104 -12.21 -11.97 10.04
N THR A 105 -13.05 -11.77 11.04
CA THR A 105 -13.04 -10.56 11.87
C THR A 105 -12.30 -10.83 13.17
N TYR A 106 -11.39 -9.92 13.51
CA TYR A 106 -10.66 -9.90 14.77
C TYR A 106 -10.92 -8.54 15.43
N ASN A 107 -11.50 -8.55 16.62
CA ASN A 107 -11.69 -7.35 17.42
C ASN A 107 -10.49 -7.24 18.35
N VAL A 108 -9.68 -6.19 18.21
CA VAL A 108 -8.52 -5.96 19.06
C VAL A 108 -8.53 -4.51 19.53
N GLU A 109 -8.77 -4.32 20.82
CA GLU A 109 -8.94 -3.01 21.45
C GLU A 109 -10.03 -2.18 20.74
N GLU A 110 -9.66 -1.02 20.19
CA GLU A 110 -10.52 -0.07 19.50
C GLU A 110 -10.57 -0.32 17.98
N SER A 111 -9.87 -1.34 17.48
CA SER A 111 -9.81 -1.66 16.05
C SER A 111 -10.45 -2.99 15.68
N VAL A 112 -11.03 -3.01 14.49
CA VAL A 112 -11.62 -4.17 13.85
C VAL A 112 -10.78 -4.54 12.63
N ILE A 113 -10.22 -5.75 12.64
CA ILE A 113 -9.37 -6.25 11.57
C ILE A 113 -10.12 -7.33 10.80
N PHE A 114 -10.28 -7.12 9.51
CA PHE A 114 -10.83 -8.09 8.55
C PHE A 114 -9.69 -8.72 7.79
N SER A 115 -9.44 -10.02 7.96
CA SER A 115 -8.32 -10.70 7.30
C SER A 115 -8.74 -11.96 6.56
N GLN A 116 -8.20 -12.15 5.36
CA GLN A 116 -8.31 -13.44 4.66
C GLN A 116 -7.35 -14.50 5.23
N PHE A 117 -6.47 -14.10 6.15
CA PHE A 117 -5.59 -15.01 6.86
C PHE A 117 -6.21 -15.51 8.16
N ASN A 118 -5.83 -16.74 8.53
CA ASN A 118 -5.98 -17.20 9.90
C ASN A 118 -4.77 -16.71 10.70
N ILE A 119 -4.92 -15.56 11.35
CA ILE A 119 -3.87 -14.97 12.20
C ILE A 119 -4.14 -15.42 13.64
N GLU A 120 -3.10 -15.86 14.34
CA GLU A 120 -3.25 -16.21 15.75
C GLU A 120 -3.55 -14.94 16.55
N SER A 121 -4.60 -14.98 17.38
CA SER A 121 -5.06 -13.79 18.11
C SER A 121 -3.98 -13.17 18.99
N GLU A 122 -3.11 -14.00 19.57
CA GLU A 122 -2.00 -13.55 20.42
C GLU A 122 -0.91 -12.85 19.60
N GLU A 123 -0.57 -13.36 18.41
CA GLU A 123 0.39 -12.71 17.50
C GLU A 123 -0.12 -11.34 17.05
N LEU A 124 -1.41 -11.25 16.71
CA LEU A 124 -2.05 -9.99 16.31
C LEU A 124 -2.08 -8.99 17.47
N LYS A 125 -2.42 -9.44 18.68
CA LYS A 125 -2.42 -8.62 19.89
C LYS A 125 -1.02 -8.09 20.21
N ASN A 126 0.01 -8.94 20.19
CA ASN A 126 1.39 -8.52 20.44
C ASN A 126 1.89 -7.52 19.39
N SER A 127 1.51 -7.72 18.14
CA SER A 127 1.80 -6.80 17.04
C SER A 127 1.23 -5.39 17.31
N LEU A 128 -0.05 -5.31 17.70
CA LEU A 128 -0.72 -4.04 17.94
C LEU A 128 -0.24 -3.35 19.22
N LEU A 129 -0.06 -4.11 20.30
CA LEU A 129 0.50 -3.58 21.56
C LEU A 129 1.91 -3.04 21.36
N PHE A 130 2.75 -3.73 20.58
CA PHE A 130 4.07 -3.23 20.22
C PHE A 130 3.99 -1.89 19.48
N LEU A 131 3.17 -1.78 18.44
CA LEU A 131 3.03 -0.53 17.68
C LEU A 131 2.52 0.62 18.58
N LYS A 132 1.51 0.34 19.41
CA LYS A 132 0.94 1.31 20.34
C LYS A 132 1.95 1.81 21.37
N ALA A 133 2.81 0.94 21.88
CA ALA A 133 3.86 1.30 22.84
C ALA A 133 4.83 2.36 22.30
N PHE A 134 5.01 2.44 20.96
CA PHE A 134 5.84 3.44 20.29
C PHE A 134 5.03 4.61 19.69
N GLY A 135 3.76 4.76 20.09
CA GLY A 135 2.88 5.82 19.58
C GLY A 135 2.55 5.69 18.09
N ILE A 136 2.70 4.49 17.51
CA ILE A 136 2.38 4.22 16.11
C ILE A 136 0.88 3.93 16.02
N SER A 137 0.18 4.77 15.27
CA SER A 137 -1.25 4.64 15.03
C SER A 137 -1.54 3.54 14.01
N PHE A 138 -2.75 2.99 14.08
CA PHE A 138 -3.32 2.07 13.08
C PHE A 138 -4.80 2.45 12.87
N PRO A 139 -5.40 2.10 11.73
CA PRO A 139 -6.78 2.49 11.44
C PRO A 139 -7.79 1.75 12.35
N GLU A 140 -8.93 2.38 12.60
CA GLU A 140 -10.06 1.77 13.33
C GLU A 140 -10.56 0.50 12.62
N GLU A 141 -10.71 0.55 11.29
CA GLU A 141 -10.99 -0.63 10.49
C GLU A 141 -9.81 -0.93 9.57
N LEU A 142 -9.31 -2.17 9.56
CA LEU A 142 -8.22 -2.61 8.69
C LEU A 142 -8.62 -3.85 7.89
N TYR A 143 -8.28 -3.86 6.60
CA TYR A 143 -8.52 -5.00 5.73
C TYR A 143 -7.20 -5.60 5.27
N ILE A 144 -6.98 -6.89 5.52
CA ILE A 144 -5.79 -7.64 5.13
C ILE A 144 -6.20 -8.69 4.11
N PHE A 145 -5.80 -8.45 2.86
CA PHE A 145 -6.03 -9.36 1.74
C PHE A 145 -4.82 -10.24 1.49
N GLU A 146 -5.06 -11.49 1.11
CA GLU A 146 -4.02 -12.36 0.58
C GLU A 146 -3.52 -11.82 -0.75
N ASN A 147 -2.20 -11.72 -0.86
CA ASN A 147 -1.54 -11.21 -2.03
C ASN A 147 -0.64 -12.28 -2.64
N SER A 148 -0.84 -12.50 -3.94
CA SER A 148 0.01 -13.37 -4.75
C SER A 148 1.18 -12.60 -5.38
N PHE A 149 1.13 -11.28 -5.42
CA PHE A 149 2.22 -10.46 -5.97
C PHE A 149 3.52 -10.71 -5.22
N ASN A 150 4.65 -10.39 -5.88
CA ASN A 150 5.98 -10.69 -5.37
C ASN A 150 6.35 -9.90 -4.10
N GLN A 151 5.54 -8.94 -3.67
CA GLN A 151 5.77 -8.07 -2.53
C GLN A 151 4.47 -7.75 -1.80
N SER A 152 4.53 -7.71 -0.46
CA SER A 152 3.44 -7.19 0.38
C SER A 152 3.43 -5.67 0.38
N PHE A 153 2.27 -5.04 0.49
CA PHE A 153 2.18 -3.58 0.51
C PHE A 153 0.96 -3.07 1.25
N PHE A 154 1.13 -1.91 1.89
CA PHE A 154 0.06 -1.08 2.40
C PHE A 154 -0.52 -0.19 1.30
N LEU A 155 -1.84 -0.13 1.28
CA LEU A 155 -2.62 0.71 0.40
C LEU A 155 -3.51 1.62 1.27
N PRO A 156 -3.24 2.94 1.28
CA PRO A 156 -4.03 3.88 2.04
C PRO A 156 -5.53 3.82 1.68
N GLN A 157 -6.43 4.01 2.64
CA GLN A 157 -6.13 4.42 4.02
C GLN A 157 -5.96 3.24 4.99
N ASN A 158 -6.41 2.04 4.63
CA ASN A 158 -6.56 0.95 5.58
C ASN A 158 -6.59 -0.46 4.96
N TYR A 159 -5.93 -0.64 3.82
CA TYR A 159 -5.84 -1.94 3.15
C TYR A 159 -4.40 -2.43 3.15
N ILE A 160 -4.19 -3.71 3.44
CA ILE A 160 -2.89 -4.38 3.32
C ILE A 160 -3.06 -5.57 2.39
N PHE A 161 -2.18 -5.67 1.41
CA PHE A 161 -2.02 -6.84 0.57
C PHE A 161 -0.81 -7.62 1.05
N LEU A 162 -1.04 -8.67 1.83
CA LEU A 162 0.01 -9.43 2.52
C LEU A 162 0.24 -10.77 1.84
N ARG A 163 1.49 -11.17 1.65
CA ARG A 163 1.83 -12.53 1.21
C ARG A 163 1.73 -13.49 2.38
N LYS A 164 1.28 -14.73 2.14
CA LYS A 164 1.18 -15.75 3.20
C LYS A 164 2.50 -15.98 3.95
N ASN A 165 3.63 -15.96 3.25
CA ASN A 165 4.96 -16.16 3.83
C ASN A 165 5.45 -14.96 4.66
N ASP A 166 4.79 -13.82 4.55
CA ASP A 166 5.16 -12.56 5.21
C ASP A 166 4.49 -12.38 6.59
N LEU A 167 3.57 -13.27 6.97
CA LEU A 167 2.98 -13.28 8.31
C LEU A 167 4.06 -13.46 9.39
N LYS A 168 4.95 -14.42 9.20
CA LYS A 168 5.89 -14.87 10.24
C LYS A 168 7.22 -14.13 10.29
N ASN A 169 7.42 -13.12 9.43
CA ASN A 169 8.71 -12.43 9.29
C ASN A 169 8.66 -10.94 9.64
N GLY A 170 7.59 -10.51 10.34
CA GLY A 170 7.40 -9.12 10.77
C GLY A 170 7.04 -8.16 9.64
N VAL A 171 6.78 -8.64 8.40
CA VAL A 171 6.33 -7.75 7.32
C VAL A 171 4.95 -7.17 7.62
N LEU A 172 4.06 -7.89 8.31
CA LEU A 172 2.79 -7.29 8.76
C LEU A 172 3.04 -6.01 9.61
N ILE A 173 4.04 -6.01 10.48
CA ILE A 173 4.43 -4.84 11.29
C ILE A 173 4.92 -3.71 10.39
N HIS A 174 5.73 -4.03 9.38
CA HIS A 174 6.19 -3.06 8.39
C HIS A 174 5.01 -2.40 7.67
N GLU A 175 4.07 -3.20 7.16
CA GLU A 175 2.91 -2.69 6.43
C GLU A 175 1.94 -1.90 7.32
N LEU A 176 1.73 -2.33 8.57
CA LEU A 176 0.93 -1.59 9.53
C LEU A 176 1.54 -0.21 9.84
N SER A 177 2.87 -0.15 9.93
CA SER A 177 3.60 1.09 10.24
C SER A 177 3.40 2.15 9.15
N HIS A 178 3.08 1.77 7.91
CA HIS A 178 2.82 2.73 6.84
C HIS A 178 1.58 3.61 7.07
N TYR A 179 0.66 3.20 7.95
CA TYR A 179 -0.45 4.05 8.35
C TYR A 179 0.05 5.34 9.01
N THR A 180 0.99 5.26 9.94
CA THR A 180 1.65 6.44 10.51
C THR A 180 2.66 7.03 9.52
N PHE A 181 3.53 6.19 8.97
CA PHE A 181 4.66 6.61 8.13
C PHE A 181 4.35 6.38 6.64
N GLY A 182 3.69 7.37 6.04
CA GLY A 182 3.27 7.33 4.64
C GLY A 182 1.86 7.86 4.45
N TYR A 183 0.96 7.64 5.41
CA TYR A 183 -0.43 8.12 5.36
C TYR A 183 -0.74 9.29 6.32
N ILE A 184 -0.47 9.18 7.63
CA ILE A 184 -0.60 10.30 8.58
C ILE A 184 0.52 11.31 8.36
N ILE A 185 1.77 10.84 8.42
CA ILE A 185 2.97 11.59 8.05
C ILE A 185 3.20 11.30 6.57
N LYS A 186 2.84 12.25 5.71
CA LYS A 186 2.73 12.02 4.26
C LYS A 186 4.08 12.20 3.57
N ARG A 187 4.34 11.37 2.57
CA ARG A 187 5.43 11.62 1.63
C ARG A 187 5.15 12.91 0.87
N LYS A 188 6.17 13.74 0.68
CA LYS A 188 6.09 14.90 -0.21
C LYS A 188 6.16 14.46 -1.67
N ASN A 189 6.94 13.41 -1.96
CA ASN A 189 7.09 12.81 -3.28
C ASN A 189 6.84 11.30 -3.20
N GLU A 190 6.23 10.71 -4.23
CA GLU A 190 5.96 9.26 -4.28
C GLU A 190 7.23 8.40 -4.15
N LYS A 191 8.37 8.92 -4.61
CA LYS A 191 9.67 8.25 -4.61
C LYS A 191 10.47 8.42 -3.31
N ASP A 192 9.97 9.20 -2.34
CA ASP A 192 10.66 9.37 -1.05
C ASP A 192 10.77 8.01 -0.34
N LEU A 193 11.95 7.71 0.17
CA LEU A 193 12.33 6.43 0.77
C LEU A 193 12.25 6.42 2.30
N TRP A 194 12.21 7.58 2.94
CA TRP A 194 12.19 7.67 4.41
C TRP A 194 11.14 6.78 5.09
N PRO A 195 9.92 6.56 4.54
CA PRO A 195 8.95 5.71 5.22
C PRO A 195 9.37 4.25 5.21
N GLU A 196 9.97 3.78 4.11
CA GLU A 196 10.46 2.40 4.02
C GLU A 196 11.58 2.16 5.03
N ILE A 197 12.45 3.16 5.23
CA ILE A 197 13.54 3.09 6.20
C ILE A 197 12.97 3.00 7.63
N ILE A 198 12.00 3.85 7.98
CA ILE A 198 11.38 3.85 9.31
C ILE A 198 10.56 2.58 9.55
N CYS A 199 9.68 2.20 8.62
CA CYS A 199 8.86 0.97 8.72
C CYS A 199 9.74 -0.28 8.87
N GLU A 200 10.87 -0.34 8.17
CA GLU A 200 11.79 -1.45 8.31
C GLU A 200 12.53 -1.41 9.66
N ALA A 201 12.87 -0.22 10.18
CA ALA A 201 13.40 -0.08 11.54
C ALA A 201 12.42 -0.63 12.58
N ILE A 202 11.13 -0.31 12.44
CA ILE A 202 10.06 -0.76 13.33
C ILE A 202 9.91 -2.28 13.26
N ARG A 203 9.90 -2.86 12.05
CA ARG A 203 9.91 -4.31 11.85
C ARG A 203 11.11 -4.97 12.52
N LEU A 204 12.32 -4.44 12.32
CA LEU A 204 13.52 -4.99 12.94
C LEU A 204 13.46 -4.89 14.46
N LYS A 205 12.95 -3.78 15.00
CA LYS A 205 12.77 -3.62 16.44
C LYS A 205 11.75 -4.60 17.01
N TYR A 206 10.63 -4.83 16.31
CA TYR A 206 9.67 -5.87 16.67
C TYR A 206 10.33 -7.25 16.74
N LEU A 207 11.05 -7.64 15.70
CA LEU A 207 11.74 -8.93 15.68
C LEU A 207 12.81 -9.03 16.76
N TYR A 208 13.49 -7.94 17.10
CA TYR A 208 14.45 -7.93 18.21
C TYR A 208 13.78 -8.33 19.54
N TYR A 209 12.57 -7.85 19.81
CA TYR A 209 11.82 -8.20 21.02
C TYR A 209 11.17 -9.58 20.98
N TYR A 210 10.59 -9.98 19.84
CA TYR A 210 9.73 -11.17 19.77
C TYR A 210 10.33 -12.37 19.03
N ASN A 211 11.38 -12.19 18.23
CA ASN A 211 12.05 -13.26 17.49
C ASN A 211 13.52 -12.90 17.14
N LYS A 212 14.38 -12.95 18.15
CA LYS A 212 15.78 -12.51 18.06
C LYS A 212 16.61 -13.27 17.02
N ASP A 213 16.34 -14.57 16.83
CA ASP A 213 17.05 -15.37 15.83
C ASP A 213 16.70 -14.93 14.41
N LEU A 214 15.42 -14.67 14.14
CA LEU A 214 14.98 -14.15 12.85
C LEU A 214 15.47 -12.72 12.62
N TYR A 215 15.47 -11.87 13.65
CA TYR A 215 16.10 -10.55 13.62
C TYR A 215 17.55 -10.63 13.13
N ASN A 216 18.38 -11.48 13.77
CA ASN A 216 19.79 -11.64 13.41
C ASN A 216 19.95 -12.14 11.97
N SER A 217 19.14 -13.12 11.56
CA SER A 217 19.15 -13.65 10.20
C SER A 217 18.82 -12.58 9.16
N ILE A 218 17.75 -11.80 9.38
CA ILE A 218 17.32 -10.72 8.48
C ILE A 218 18.36 -9.60 8.43
N LEU A 219 18.89 -9.18 9.59
CA LEU A 219 19.92 -8.14 9.67
C LEU A 219 21.18 -8.54 8.89
N ASN A 220 21.63 -9.78 9.03
CA ASN A 220 22.78 -10.30 8.28
C ASN A 220 22.54 -10.37 6.78
N LYS A 221 21.31 -10.72 6.36
CA LYS A 221 20.91 -10.69 4.96
C LYS A 221 20.96 -9.25 4.40
N LYS A 222 20.39 -8.28 5.11
CA LYS A 222 20.38 -6.87 4.70
C LYS A 222 21.78 -6.28 4.54
N LYS A 223 22.74 -6.64 5.40
CA LYS A 223 24.15 -6.22 5.25
C LYS A 223 24.80 -6.64 3.93
N LYS A 224 24.25 -7.66 3.25
CA LYS A 224 24.76 -8.19 1.97
C LYS A 224 23.95 -7.73 0.76
N GLU A 225 22.75 -7.19 0.97
CA GLU A 225 21.83 -6.79 -0.09
C GLU A 225 21.91 -5.29 -0.38
N ASN A 226 21.62 -4.90 -1.62
CA ASN A 226 21.51 -3.50 -2.01
C ASN A 226 20.08 -3.24 -2.55
N ASN A 227 19.10 -3.21 -1.65
CA ASN A 227 17.71 -2.90 -1.94
C ASN A 227 17.19 -1.81 -0.99
N THR A 228 15.99 -1.29 -1.24
CA THR A 228 15.39 -0.22 -0.43
C THR A 228 15.37 -0.57 1.06
N TYR A 229 15.04 -1.82 1.40
CA TYR A 229 14.95 -2.27 2.78
C TYR A 229 16.29 -2.53 3.46
N SER A 230 17.39 -2.65 2.72
CA SER A 230 18.73 -2.76 3.31
C SER A 230 19.35 -1.41 3.63
N GLN A 231 18.76 -0.30 3.15
CA GLN A 231 19.20 1.06 3.47
C GLN A 231 19.21 1.33 4.98
N ILE A 232 18.35 0.67 5.77
CA ILE A 232 18.30 0.80 7.23
C ILE A 232 19.66 0.57 7.91
N ILE A 233 20.53 -0.25 7.33
CA ILE A 233 21.87 -0.52 7.88
C ILE A 233 22.74 0.74 7.93
N LYS A 234 22.45 1.74 7.09
CA LYS A 234 23.16 3.03 7.06
C LYS A 234 22.72 3.99 8.18
N TYR A 235 21.69 3.65 8.94
CA TYR A 235 21.07 4.50 9.96
C TYR A 235 21.00 3.76 11.31
N PRO A 236 22.15 3.41 11.92
CA PRO A 236 22.19 2.55 13.10
C PRO A 236 21.41 3.11 14.30
N ILE A 237 21.33 4.44 14.42
CA ILE A 237 20.59 5.10 15.51
C ILE A 237 19.09 4.79 15.45
N LEU A 238 18.54 4.49 14.27
CA LEU A 238 17.14 4.03 14.16
C LEU A 238 16.92 2.67 14.83
N LEU A 239 17.97 1.90 15.11
CA LEU A 239 17.89 0.62 15.81
C LEU A 239 18.32 0.77 17.28
N ASP A 240 19.41 1.50 17.50
CA ASP A 240 20.05 1.67 18.81
C ASP A 240 19.22 2.56 19.74
N ASP A 241 18.76 3.73 19.27
CA ASP A 241 17.93 4.68 20.02
C ASP A 241 16.55 4.90 19.38
N PHE A 242 15.95 3.77 18.98
CA PHE A 242 14.68 3.71 18.27
C PHE A 242 13.54 4.47 18.98
N GLU A 243 13.40 4.28 20.30
CA GLU A 243 12.26 4.79 21.06
C GLU A 243 12.25 6.32 21.11
N ASN A 244 13.40 6.93 21.44
CA ASN A 244 13.54 8.38 21.46
C ASN A 244 13.39 8.95 20.04
N PHE A 245 13.99 8.29 19.03
CA PHE A 245 13.88 8.72 17.64
C PHE A 245 12.43 8.77 17.20
N ILE A 246 11.69 7.66 17.32
CA ILE A 246 10.31 7.56 16.83
C ILE A 246 9.39 8.51 17.57
N THR A 247 9.51 8.61 18.89
CA THR A 247 8.70 9.52 19.71
C THR A 247 8.88 10.97 19.26
N ILE A 248 10.12 11.41 19.10
CA ILE A 248 10.42 12.80 18.68
C ILE A 248 10.02 13.02 17.23
N PHE A 249 10.23 12.04 16.35
CA PHE A 249 9.88 12.12 14.94
C PHE A 249 8.37 12.27 14.74
N ILE A 250 7.57 11.39 15.35
CA ILE A 250 6.11 11.45 15.29
C ILE A 250 5.63 12.79 15.83
N LYS A 251 6.09 13.20 17.02
CA LYS A 251 5.69 14.48 17.63
C LYS A 251 5.98 15.68 16.72
N LYS A 252 7.09 15.65 15.98
CA LYS A 252 7.49 16.75 15.09
C LYS A 252 6.71 16.79 13.78
N PHE A 253 6.40 15.62 13.20
CA PHE A 253 5.90 15.51 11.82
C PHE A 253 4.47 14.96 11.71
N HIS A 254 3.76 14.78 12.82
CA HIS A 254 2.37 14.35 12.80
C HIS A 254 1.51 15.27 11.91
N ASN A 255 0.74 14.69 10.99
CA ASN A 255 -0.09 15.40 10.00
C ASN A 255 0.68 16.36 9.08
N THR A 256 1.97 16.16 8.84
CA THR A 256 2.76 16.97 7.91
C THR A 256 3.14 16.20 6.63
N LEU A 257 3.58 16.95 5.61
CA LEU A 257 4.22 16.40 4.42
C LEU A 257 5.73 16.53 4.58
N ILE A 258 6.46 15.43 4.40
CA ILE A 258 7.92 15.42 4.52
C ILE A 258 8.59 14.73 3.33
N SER A 259 9.71 15.30 2.91
CA SER A 259 10.59 14.71 1.89
C SER A 259 11.75 13.94 2.53
N ASP A 260 12.47 13.18 1.70
CA ASP A 260 13.72 12.55 2.11
C ASP A 260 14.73 13.57 2.67
N ASN A 261 14.81 14.78 2.09
CA ASN A 261 15.69 15.82 2.60
C ASN A 261 15.32 16.27 4.01
N ASP A 262 14.02 16.43 4.29
CA ASP A 262 13.53 16.80 5.63
C ASP A 262 13.87 15.71 6.65
N PHE A 263 13.66 14.45 6.28
CA PHE A 263 14.03 13.28 7.07
C PHE A 263 15.53 13.23 7.36
N PHE A 264 16.39 13.37 6.34
CA PHE A 264 17.85 13.27 6.53
C PHE A 264 18.44 14.46 7.30
N ILE A 265 17.84 15.65 7.21
CA ILE A 265 18.20 16.78 8.09
C ILE A 265 17.82 16.46 9.53
N PHE A 266 16.61 15.95 9.76
CA PHE A 266 16.18 15.54 11.09
C PHE A 266 17.09 14.46 11.68
N TYR A 267 17.34 13.39 10.92
CA TYR A 267 18.18 12.28 11.35
C TYR A 267 19.58 12.74 11.75
N ARG A 268 20.26 13.54 10.91
CA ARG A 268 21.61 14.04 11.23
C ARG A 268 21.66 14.92 12.47
N ASN A 269 20.63 15.75 12.69
CA ASN A 269 20.55 16.58 13.89
C ASN A 269 20.30 15.74 15.15
N PHE A 270 19.47 14.70 15.03
CA PHE A 270 19.24 13.74 16.11
C PHE A 270 20.52 12.97 16.43
N GLU A 271 21.18 12.41 15.42
CA GLU A 271 22.44 11.67 15.53
C GLU A 271 23.54 12.47 16.22
N ARG A 272 23.69 13.75 15.84
CA ARG A 272 24.64 14.67 16.49
C ARG A 272 24.31 14.95 17.95
N ARG A 273 23.03 14.92 18.33
CA ARG A 273 22.63 15.16 19.72
C ARG A 273 22.92 13.94 20.59
N GLU A 274 22.64 12.74 20.10
CA GLU A 274 22.85 11.50 20.86
C GLU A 274 24.32 11.03 20.89
N SER A 275 25.15 11.52 19.95
CA SER A 275 26.58 11.19 19.90
C SER A 275 27.48 12.13 20.75
N ASN A 276 26.91 13.17 21.36
CA ASN A 276 27.61 14.16 22.20
C ASN A 276 27.19 14.01 23.66
#